data_AF-Q16GC1-F1
#
_entry.id   AF-Q16GC1-F1
#
_cell.length_a   1.000
_cell.length_b   1.000
_cell.length_c   1.000
_cell.angle_alpha   90.00
_cell.angle_beta   90.00
_cell.angle_gamma   90.00
#
_symmetry.space_group_name_H-M   'P 1'
#
loop_
_entity.id
_entity.type
_entity.pdbx_description
1 polymer ?
#
loop_
_entity_poly.entity_id
_entity_poly.type
_entity_poly.pdbx_seq_one_letter_code
_entity_poly.pdbx_strand_id
1 'polypeptide(L)'
;MLSITFALVLFLSASSAVIVSPLDHAIETCGRDLQVCESKLASYRALSFPDDRETQCFIKCVLIELQAWSNPRRLLKHSTIQQYFIPDAADYSFEDRTRRCLDQTLPNCIPGDSCSRAYWTFLCYKDNYGNLIRQPNQFIPPTELDIAQHQLDCADILRIPREELLNAETLTNGSNCYARCILLRSEVYSDESGLDLDRLYVLLGYDTEKQAFIQYAQQFLATDSANCQTDRCLAAQVPYQLFHELLVKLFKRDGTRDISYVFDVNNV
;
A
#
# COMPACT_ATOMS: atom_id res chain seq x y z
N MET A 1 3.77 -28.92 65.42
CA MET A 1 4.67 -28.07 64.62
C MET A 1 4.87 -28.73 63.26
N LEU A 2 4.49 -28.02 62.20
CA LEU A 2 5.04 -27.98 60.84
C LEU A 2 3.90 -27.68 59.86
N SER A 3 3.79 -26.40 59.52
CA SER A 3 2.91 -25.90 58.46
C SER A 3 3.77 -25.79 57.20
N ILE A 4 3.42 -26.51 56.14
CA ILE A 4 4.08 -26.43 54.83
C ILE A 4 3.16 -25.61 53.92
N THR A 5 3.50 -24.34 53.73
CA THR A 5 2.87 -23.47 52.73
C THR A 5 3.57 -23.69 51.38
N PHE A 6 2.85 -24.29 50.43
CA PHE A 6 3.25 -24.36 49.03
C PHE A 6 3.05 -22.99 48.38
N ALA A 7 4.14 -22.35 47.95
CA ALA A 7 4.09 -21.16 47.13
C ALA A 7 3.95 -21.57 45.65
N LEU A 8 2.80 -21.28 45.05
CA LEU A 8 2.58 -21.42 43.61
C LEU A 8 3.26 -20.22 42.91
N VAL A 9 4.31 -20.48 42.13
CA VAL A 9 4.91 -19.49 41.25
C VAL A 9 4.17 -19.53 39.92
N LEU A 10 3.29 -18.57 39.69
CA LEU A 10 2.65 -18.32 38.39
C LEU A 10 3.66 -17.62 37.47
N PHE A 11 4.25 -18.36 36.54
CA PHE A 11 4.97 -17.77 35.42
C PHE A 11 3.95 -17.25 34.40
N LEU A 12 3.67 -15.95 34.44
CA LEU A 12 3.04 -15.25 33.32
C LEU A 12 4.11 -15.05 32.24
N SER A 13 4.11 -15.90 31.21
CA SER A 13 4.82 -15.59 29.97
C SER A 13 4.03 -14.53 29.21
N ALA A 14 4.42 -13.28 29.34
CA ALA A 14 3.98 -12.23 28.43
C ALA A 14 4.62 -12.50 27.06
N SER A 15 3.86 -13.11 26.14
CA SER A 15 4.25 -13.16 24.73
C SER A 15 4.18 -11.75 24.17
N SER A 16 5.29 -11.00 24.19
CA SER A 16 5.39 -9.77 23.42
C SER A 16 5.18 -10.13 21.95
N ALA A 17 4.10 -9.67 21.34
CA ALA A 17 3.92 -9.78 19.90
C ALA A 17 5.09 -9.05 19.24
N VAL A 18 5.99 -9.80 18.58
CA VAL A 18 7.09 -9.21 17.82
C VAL A 18 6.46 -8.44 16.66
N ILE A 19 6.62 -7.11 16.67
CA ILE A 19 6.19 -6.28 15.54
C ILE A 19 7.19 -6.50 14.41
N VAL A 20 6.81 -7.32 13.44
CA VAL A 20 7.63 -7.68 12.28
C VAL A 20 7.46 -6.61 11.19
N SER A 21 8.55 -6.21 10.53
CA SER A 21 8.44 -5.26 9.41
C SER A 21 7.71 -5.91 8.22
N PRO A 22 6.96 -5.16 7.40
CA PRO A 22 6.30 -5.77 6.24
C PRO A 22 7.30 -6.37 5.24
N LEU A 23 8.50 -5.80 5.11
CA LEU A 23 9.57 -6.38 4.28
C LEU A 23 10.04 -7.74 4.82
N ASP A 24 10.22 -7.89 6.13
CA ASP A 24 10.55 -9.18 6.74
C ASP A 24 9.42 -10.20 6.53
N HIS A 25 8.16 -9.77 6.76
CA HIS A 25 7.00 -10.61 6.53
C HIS A 25 6.95 -11.12 5.07
N ALA A 26 7.12 -10.22 4.10
CA ALA A 26 7.15 -10.57 2.68
C ALA A 26 8.29 -11.53 2.34
N ILE A 27 9.49 -11.31 2.89
CA ILE A 27 10.65 -12.21 2.68
C ILE A 27 10.34 -13.62 3.19
N GLU A 28 9.78 -13.75 4.40
CA GLU A 28 9.43 -15.05 4.96
C GLU A 28 8.29 -15.73 4.21
N THR A 29 7.24 -14.99 3.85
CA THR A 29 6.09 -15.50 3.09
C THR A 29 6.53 -16.01 1.73
N CYS A 30 7.23 -15.21 0.95
CA CYS A 30 7.76 -15.62 -0.34
C CYS A 30 8.81 -16.73 -0.25
N GLY A 31 9.58 -16.78 0.83
CA GLY A 31 10.51 -17.86 1.10
C GLY A 31 9.79 -19.21 1.24
N ARG A 32 8.67 -19.23 1.99
CA ARG A 32 7.82 -20.42 2.14
C ARG A 32 7.11 -20.78 0.83
N ASP A 33 6.44 -19.81 0.20
CA ASP A 33 5.58 -20.05 -0.96
C ASP A 33 6.35 -20.55 -2.18
N LEU A 34 7.57 -20.03 -2.37
CA LEU A 34 8.47 -20.46 -3.45
C LEU A 34 9.42 -21.59 -3.02
N GLN A 35 9.29 -22.10 -1.79
CA GLN A 35 10.14 -23.17 -1.25
C GLN A 35 11.64 -22.88 -1.36
N VAL A 36 12.03 -21.64 -1.06
CA VAL A 36 13.44 -21.19 -1.10
C VAL A 36 14.23 -21.95 -0.04
N CYS A 37 15.39 -22.50 -0.44
CA CYS A 37 16.25 -23.19 0.51
C CYS A 37 16.83 -22.23 1.56
N GLU A 38 17.03 -22.75 2.78
CA GLU A 38 17.39 -21.91 3.94
C GLU A 38 18.68 -21.11 3.74
N SER A 39 19.69 -21.67 3.06
CA SER A 39 20.93 -20.94 2.75
C SER A 39 20.70 -19.70 1.90
N LYS A 40 19.74 -19.76 0.96
CA LYS A 40 19.41 -18.64 0.07
C LYS A 40 18.48 -17.65 0.75
N LEU A 41 17.51 -18.14 1.53
CA LEU A 41 16.65 -17.31 2.36
C LEU A 41 17.46 -16.52 3.40
N ALA A 42 18.50 -17.12 3.99
CA ALA A 42 19.45 -16.40 4.85
C ALA A 42 20.15 -15.23 4.13
N SER A 43 20.56 -15.40 2.88
CA SER A 43 21.11 -14.31 2.06
C SER A 43 20.08 -13.19 1.81
N TYR A 44 18.82 -13.55 1.54
CA TYR A 44 17.74 -12.57 1.37
C TYR A 44 17.42 -11.80 2.65
N ARG A 45 17.44 -12.48 3.81
CA ARG A 45 17.37 -11.84 5.14
C ARG A 45 18.54 -10.90 5.39
N ALA A 46 19.70 -11.17 4.81
CA ALA A 46 20.84 -10.25 4.80
C ALA A 46 20.77 -9.17 3.70
N LEU A 47 19.64 -9.03 3.00
CA LEU A 47 19.41 -8.09 1.89
C LEU A 47 20.37 -8.28 0.71
N SER A 48 20.88 -9.51 0.54
CA SER A 48 21.70 -9.93 -0.59
C SER A 48 20.85 -10.71 -1.58
N PHE A 49 20.71 -10.18 -2.79
CA PHE A 49 19.86 -10.73 -3.84
C PHE A 49 20.70 -10.96 -5.11
N PRO A 50 21.26 -12.16 -5.31
CA PRO A 50 22.07 -12.48 -6.49
C PRO A 50 21.24 -12.54 -7.78
N ASP A 51 21.88 -12.29 -8.93
CA ASP A 51 21.21 -12.37 -10.24
C ASP A 51 21.10 -13.82 -10.72
N ASP A 52 20.06 -14.49 -10.24
CA ASP A 52 19.65 -15.81 -10.72
C ASP A 52 18.12 -15.91 -10.81
N ARG A 53 17.63 -16.89 -11.56
CA ARG A 53 16.21 -17.01 -11.88
C ARG A 53 15.30 -17.12 -10.65
N GLU A 54 15.73 -17.87 -9.63
CA GLU A 54 14.92 -18.04 -8.42
C GLU A 54 14.86 -16.74 -7.63
N THR A 55 15.98 -16.01 -7.53
CA THR A 55 16.03 -14.70 -6.88
C THR A 55 15.16 -13.68 -7.60
N GLN A 56 15.16 -13.70 -8.93
CA GLN A 56 14.32 -12.79 -9.72
C GLN A 56 12.83 -12.99 -9.42
N CYS A 57 12.36 -14.24 -9.39
CA CYS A 57 10.97 -14.53 -9.06
C CYS A 57 10.65 -14.33 -7.58
N PHE A 58 11.61 -14.56 -6.68
CA PHE A 58 11.50 -14.23 -5.27
C PHE A 58 11.27 -12.72 -5.06
N ILE A 59 12.05 -11.87 -5.72
CA ILE A 59 11.88 -10.41 -5.64
C ILE A 59 10.53 -9.99 -6.19
N LYS A 60 10.09 -10.58 -7.30
CA LYS A 60 8.72 -10.34 -7.81
C LYS A 60 7.67 -10.67 -6.74
N CYS A 61 7.77 -11.83 -6.09
CA CYS A 61 6.87 -12.20 -4.99
C CYS A 61 6.89 -11.16 -3.87
N VAL A 62 8.08 -10.78 -3.39
CA VAL A 62 8.21 -9.78 -2.33
C VAL A 62 7.55 -8.46 -2.73
N LEU A 63 7.75 -7.98 -3.96
CA LEU A 63 7.11 -6.75 -4.41
C LEU A 63 5.57 -6.88 -4.53
N ILE A 64 5.03 -8.07 -4.79
CA ILE A 64 3.58 -8.32 -4.77
C ILE A 64 3.05 -8.27 -3.34
N GLU A 65 3.71 -8.94 -2.39
CA GLU A 65 3.35 -8.92 -0.97
C GLU A 65 3.37 -7.49 -0.41
N LEU A 66 4.33 -6.67 -0.85
CA LEU A 66 4.44 -5.26 -0.47
C LEU A 66 3.50 -4.33 -1.27
N GLN A 67 2.68 -4.89 -2.17
CA GLN A 67 1.77 -4.16 -3.06
C GLN A 67 2.45 -3.15 -3.99
N ALA A 68 3.77 -3.24 -4.11
CA ALA A 68 4.63 -2.44 -4.97
C ALA A 68 4.62 -2.94 -6.42
N TRP A 69 4.17 -4.17 -6.68
CA TRP A 69 4.05 -4.73 -8.02
C TRP A 69 2.61 -5.12 -8.34
N SER A 70 2.07 -4.58 -9.43
CA SER A 70 0.77 -5.01 -9.95
C SER A 70 0.95 -6.20 -10.89
N ASN A 71 0.47 -7.38 -10.49
CA ASN A 71 0.52 -8.60 -11.31
C ASN A 71 -0.27 -8.51 -12.63
N PRO A 72 -1.53 -8.02 -12.64
CA PRO A 72 -2.30 -7.87 -13.87
C PRO A 72 -1.63 -6.93 -14.87
N ARG A 73 -0.96 -5.88 -14.36
CA ARG A 73 -0.37 -4.83 -15.19
C ARG A 73 1.12 -5.02 -15.47
N ARG A 74 1.83 -5.87 -14.71
CA ARG A 74 3.30 -6.03 -14.74
C ARG A 74 4.03 -4.69 -14.57
N LEU A 75 3.49 -3.85 -13.69
CA LEU A 75 3.96 -2.49 -13.46
C LEU A 75 4.34 -2.29 -11.99
N LEU A 76 5.38 -1.49 -11.80
CA LEU A 76 5.83 -1.00 -10.51
C LEU A 76 4.94 0.15 -10.05
N LYS A 77 4.60 0.16 -8.77
CA LYS A 77 4.05 1.33 -8.07
C LYS A 77 5.19 2.09 -7.41
N HIS A 78 5.67 3.15 -8.07
CA HIS A 78 6.77 3.98 -7.55
C HIS A 78 6.45 4.56 -6.17
N SER A 79 5.20 5.00 -5.97
CA SER A 79 4.69 5.50 -4.70
C SER A 79 4.80 4.49 -3.55
N THR A 80 4.66 3.19 -3.84
CA THR A 80 4.69 2.13 -2.83
C THR A 80 6.09 1.63 -2.53
N ILE A 81 6.92 1.39 -3.55
CA ILE A 81 8.27 0.81 -3.33
C ILE A 81 9.20 1.77 -2.58
N GLN A 82 9.08 3.07 -2.81
CA GLN A 82 10.00 4.06 -2.23
C GLN A 82 9.97 4.13 -0.71
N GLN A 83 8.85 3.75 -0.07
CA GLN A 83 8.73 3.76 1.40
C GLN A 83 9.74 2.81 2.07
N TYR A 84 10.26 1.83 1.31
CA TYR A 84 11.24 0.85 1.79
C TYR A 84 12.68 1.33 1.62
N PHE A 85 12.90 2.55 1.15
CA PHE A 85 14.24 3.10 0.95
C PHE A 85 14.40 4.45 1.64
N ILE A 86 15.55 4.66 2.28
CA ILE A 86 15.97 5.97 2.79
C ILE A 86 17.13 6.48 1.93
N PRO A 87 16.95 7.56 1.16
CA PRO A 87 18.05 8.20 0.44
C PRO A 87 19.07 8.81 1.40
N ASP A 88 20.30 9.00 0.95
CA ASP A 88 21.29 9.78 1.69
C ASP A 88 20.84 11.25 1.78
N ALA A 89 20.92 11.86 2.96
CA ALA A 89 20.46 13.24 3.18
C ALA A 89 21.22 14.29 2.33
N ALA A 90 22.44 13.98 1.87
CA ALA A 90 23.22 14.85 0.98
C ALA A 90 22.99 14.57 -0.51
N ASP A 91 22.22 13.52 -0.84
CA ASP A 91 21.94 13.15 -2.22
C ASP A 91 20.59 13.72 -2.67
N TYR A 92 20.65 14.65 -3.62
CA TYR A 92 19.47 15.27 -4.22
C TYR A 92 19.13 14.70 -5.60
N SER A 93 19.85 13.66 -6.05
CA SER A 93 19.75 13.11 -7.41
C SER A 93 19.29 11.65 -7.45
N PHE A 94 18.96 11.06 -6.30
CA PHE A 94 18.58 9.66 -6.17
C PHE A 94 17.35 9.30 -7.03
N GLU A 95 16.33 10.16 -7.07
CA GLU A 95 15.15 9.95 -7.91
C GLU A 95 15.51 9.94 -9.39
N ASP A 96 16.30 10.92 -9.84
CA ASP A 96 16.73 11.04 -11.24
C ASP A 96 17.65 9.90 -11.68
N ARG A 97 18.54 9.42 -10.81
CA ARG A 97 19.39 8.25 -11.10
C ARG A 97 18.54 6.98 -11.17
N THR A 98 17.61 6.81 -10.24
CA THR A 98 16.70 5.66 -10.22
C THR A 98 15.83 5.63 -11.48
N ARG A 99 15.24 6.76 -11.86
CA ARG A 99 14.46 6.91 -13.09
C ARG A 99 15.29 6.58 -14.33
N ARG A 100 16.50 7.13 -14.46
CA ARG A 100 17.41 6.83 -15.58
C ARG A 100 17.78 5.34 -15.64
N CYS A 101 18.03 4.71 -14.50
CA CYS A 101 18.28 3.27 -14.44
C CYS A 101 17.08 2.48 -14.98
N LEU A 102 15.86 2.83 -14.57
CA LEU A 102 14.64 2.16 -15.03
C LEU A 102 14.43 2.37 -16.54
N ASP A 103 14.59 3.59 -17.04
CA ASP A 103 14.45 3.93 -18.46
C ASP A 103 15.45 3.18 -19.34
N GLN A 104 16.66 2.91 -18.82
CA GLN A 104 17.69 2.16 -19.53
C GLN A 104 17.51 0.64 -19.42
N THR A 105 17.04 0.13 -18.28
CA THR A 105 17.03 -1.31 -18.00
C THR A 105 15.74 -1.99 -18.46
N LEU A 106 14.59 -1.36 -18.22
CA LEU A 106 13.29 -1.98 -18.47
C LEU A 106 12.96 -2.24 -19.94
N PRO A 107 13.38 -1.41 -20.92
CA PRO A 107 13.20 -1.73 -22.34
C PRO A 107 13.99 -2.95 -22.82
N ASN A 108 15.08 -3.28 -22.13
CA ASN A 108 15.96 -4.41 -22.46
C ASN A 108 15.52 -5.73 -21.81
N CYS A 109 14.49 -5.71 -20.97
CA CYS A 109 13.92 -6.91 -20.36
C CYS A 109 13.20 -7.77 -21.41
N ILE A 110 13.32 -9.09 -21.28
CA ILE A 110 12.63 -10.04 -22.16
C ILE A 110 11.10 -9.83 -22.06
N PRO A 111 10.39 -9.60 -23.17
CA PRO A 111 8.94 -9.45 -23.15
C PRO A 111 8.26 -10.66 -22.52
N GLY A 112 7.33 -10.41 -21.60
CA GLY A 112 6.61 -11.45 -20.86
C GLY A 112 7.33 -11.97 -19.61
N ASP A 113 8.63 -11.71 -19.45
CA ASP A 113 9.37 -12.13 -18.26
C ASP A 113 9.19 -11.16 -17.08
N SER A 114 8.08 -11.34 -16.38
CA SER A 114 7.74 -10.51 -15.22
C SER A 114 8.71 -10.65 -14.04
N CYS A 115 9.40 -11.79 -13.88
CA CYS A 115 10.36 -11.96 -12.79
C CYS A 115 11.60 -11.12 -13.02
N SER A 116 12.22 -11.22 -14.20
CA SER A 116 13.37 -10.40 -14.57
C SER A 116 13.04 -8.92 -14.49
N ARG A 117 11.87 -8.51 -15.02
CA ARG A 117 11.45 -7.10 -14.97
C ARG A 117 11.34 -6.58 -13.54
N ALA A 118 10.67 -7.31 -12.66
CA ALA A 118 10.53 -6.93 -11.25
C ALA A 118 11.88 -6.86 -10.52
N TYR A 119 12.77 -7.83 -10.79
CA TYR A 119 14.11 -7.87 -10.23
C TYR A 119 14.95 -6.66 -10.63
N TRP A 120 15.04 -6.37 -11.93
CA TRP A 120 15.81 -5.23 -12.43
C TRP A 120 15.22 -3.89 -11.96
N THR A 121 13.89 -3.79 -11.87
CA THR A 121 13.25 -2.65 -11.23
C THR A 121 13.71 -2.45 -9.79
N PHE A 122 13.69 -3.52 -8.98
CA PHE A 122 14.12 -3.47 -7.59
C PHE A 122 15.60 -3.08 -7.47
N LEU A 123 16.48 -3.63 -8.31
CA LEU A 123 17.90 -3.27 -8.31
C LEU A 123 18.12 -1.80 -8.63
N CYS A 124 17.37 -1.21 -9.57
CA CYS A 124 17.46 0.23 -9.82
C CYS A 124 17.19 1.05 -8.55
N TYR A 125 16.20 0.68 -7.74
CA TYR A 125 15.96 1.33 -6.45
C TYR A 125 17.07 1.06 -5.44
N LYS A 126 17.45 -0.22 -5.28
CA LYS A 126 18.46 -0.64 -4.32
C LYS A 126 19.82 0.00 -4.56
N ASP A 127 20.19 0.24 -5.81
CA ASP A 127 21.50 0.75 -6.17
C ASP A 127 21.52 2.27 -6.39
N ASN A 128 20.38 2.92 -6.62
CA ASN A 128 20.33 4.35 -6.95
C ASN A 128 19.45 5.21 -6.05
N TYR A 129 18.42 4.64 -5.39
CA TYR A 129 17.45 5.41 -4.60
C TYR A 129 17.93 5.63 -3.16
N GLY A 130 18.49 4.59 -2.52
CA GLY A 130 18.95 4.69 -1.14
C GLY A 130 19.10 3.34 -0.45
N ASN A 131 19.21 3.38 0.88
CA ASN A 131 19.34 2.18 1.69
C ASN A 131 17.98 1.53 1.90
N LEU A 132 17.87 0.23 1.59
CA LEU A 132 16.71 -0.59 1.91
C LEU A 132 16.58 -0.73 3.43
N ILE A 133 15.41 -0.39 3.96
CA ILE A 133 15.13 -0.35 5.40
C ILE A 133 14.08 -1.37 5.82
N ARG A 134 14.18 -1.79 7.09
CA ARG A 134 13.20 -2.63 7.79
C ARG A 134 12.55 -1.77 8.86
N GLN A 135 11.38 -1.21 8.58
CA GLN A 135 10.66 -0.43 9.58
C GLN A 135 9.39 -1.15 10.02
N PRO A 136 9.16 -1.28 11.34
CA PRO A 136 7.86 -1.73 11.82
C PRO A 136 6.80 -0.72 11.39
N ASN A 137 5.60 -1.22 11.04
CA ASN A 137 4.43 -0.39 10.71
C ASN A 137 4.52 0.42 9.40
N GLN A 138 5.37 0.04 8.43
CA GLN A 138 5.23 0.54 7.05
C GLN A 138 3.84 0.19 6.49
N PHE A 139 3.26 1.11 5.72
CA PHE A 139 1.90 0.96 5.24
C PHE A 139 1.84 0.05 4.02
N ILE A 140 1.05 -1.02 4.13
CA ILE A 140 0.71 -1.89 3.00
C ILE A 140 -0.60 -1.37 2.39
N PRO A 141 -0.57 -0.74 1.20
CA PRO A 141 -1.78 -0.19 0.63
C PRO A 141 -2.75 -1.33 0.25
N PRO A 142 -4.06 -1.16 0.50
CA PRO A 142 -5.07 -2.11 0.04
C PRO A 142 -4.99 -2.33 -1.48
N THR A 143 -5.31 -3.55 -1.92
CA THR A 143 -5.48 -3.85 -3.34
C THR A 143 -6.76 -3.20 -3.88
N GLU A 144 -6.92 -3.17 -5.21
CA GLU A 144 -8.19 -2.74 -5.83
C GLU A 144 -9.38 -3.60 -5.37
N LEU A 145 -9.15 -4.90 -5.17
CA LEU A 145 -10.16 -5.82 -4.66
C LEU A 145 -10.51 -5.50 -3.20
N ASP A 146 -9.51 -5.17 -2.38
CA ASP A 146 -9.75 -4.76 -0.99
C ASP A 146 -10.55 -3.45 -0.93
N ILE A 147 -10.24 -2.48 -1.81
CA ILE A 147 -11.03 -1.23 -1.92
C ILE A 147 -12.48 -1.53 -2.32
N ALA A 148 -12.70 -2.43 -3.30
CA ALA A 148 -14.05 -2.86 -3.69
C ALA A 148 -14.78 -3.52 -2.52
N GLN A 149 -14.09 -4.39 -1.78
CA GLN A 149 -14.64 -5.04 -0.60
C GLN A 149 -14.96 -4.04 0.51
N HIS A 150 -14.11 -3.04 0.75
CA HIS A 150 -14.38 -1.97 1.71
C HIS A 150 -15.65 -1.19 1.37
N GLN A 151 -15.90 -0.94 0.08
CA GLN A 151 -17.14 -0.31 -0.38
C GLN A 151 -18.37 -1.16 -0.03
N LEU A 152 -18.34 -2.47 -0.35
CA LEU A 152 -19.43 -3.38 -0.02
C LEU A 152 -19.66 -3.49 1.50
N ASP A 153 -18.58 -3.67 2.27
CA ASP A 153 -18.63 -3.72 3.74
C ASP A 153 -19.24 -2.45 4.34
N CYS A 154 -18.84 -1.28 3.84
CA CYS A 154 -19.34 0.00 4.33
C CYS A 154 -20.82 0.21 3.99
N ALA A 155 -21.27 -0.27 2.83
CA ALA A 155 -22.68 -0.25 2.47
C ALA A 155 -23.49 -1.14 3.42
N ASP A 156 -23.00 -2.36 3.69
CA ASP A 156 -23.65 -3.31 4.59
C ASP A 156 -23.72 -2.78 6.03
N ILE A 157 -22.63 -2.19 6.55
CA ILE A 157 -22.57 -1.58 7.89
C ILE A 157 -23.59 -0.45 8.03
N LEU A 158 -23.71 0.39 7.00
CA LEU A 158 -24.60 1.55 6.99
C LEU A 158 -26.01 1.23 6.48
N ARG A 159 -26.26 -0.04 6.12
CA ARG A 159 -27.51 -0.53 5.56
C ARG A 159 -27.95 0.24 4.31
N ILE A 160 -26.97 0.60 3.47
CA ILE A 160 -27.20 1.21 2.16
C ILE A 160 -27.55 0.08 1.19
N PRO A 161 -28.73 0.11 0.54
CA PRO A 161 -29.08 -0.86 -0.48
C PRO A 161 -28.05 -0.88 -1.61
N ARG A 162 -27.66 -2.08 -2.08
CA ARG A 162 -26.65 -2.23 -3.14
C ARG A 162 -27.02 -1.51 -4.44
N GLU A 163 -28.32 -1.40 -4.73
CA GLU A 163 -28.85 -0.66 -5.88
C GLU A 163 -28.48 0.83 -5.84
N GLU A 164 -28.31 1.42 -4.64
CA GLU A 164 -27.90 2.82 -4.47
C GLU A 164 -26.39 3.02 -4.73
N LEU A 165 -25.58 1.95 -4.67
CA LEU A 165 -24.15 1.98 -5.00
C LEU A 165 -23.90 2.05 -6.52
N LEU A 166 -24.87 1.64 -7.33
CA LEU A 166 -24.79 1.66 -8.80
C LEU A 166 -24.95 3.07 -9.38
N ASN A 167 -25.43 4.02 -8.57
CA ASN A 167 -25.71 5.38 -8.97
C ASN A 167 -24.72 6.34 -8.30
N ALA A 168 -23.76 6.86 -9.07
CA ALA A 168 -22.78 7.83 -8.57
C ALA A 168 -23.41 9.12 -8.02
N GLU A 169 -24.62 9.48 -8.49
CA GLU A 169 -25.38 10.65 -8.04
C GLU A 169 -26.13 10.45 -6.71
N THR A 170 -26.38 9.20 -6.29
CA THR A 170 -26.93 8.91 -4.94
C THR A 170 -25.83 8.88 -3.89
N LEU A 171 -24.60 8.50 -4.27
CA LEU A 171 -23.41 8.58 -3.40
C LEU A 171 -22.99 10.03 -3.07
N THR A 172 -23.39 11.02 -3.90
CA THR A 172 -23.10 12.44 -3.64
C THR A 172 -24.09 13.09 -2.67
N ASN A 173 -25.29 12.52 -2.50
CA ASN A 173 -26.31 13.03 -1.56
C ASN A 173 -26.58 12.09 -0.37
N GLY A 174 -26.05 10.87 -0.41
CA GLY A 174 -26.16 9.85 0.63
C GLY A 174 -24.82 9.49 1.25
N SER A 175 -24.65 9.92 2.50
CA SER A 175 -23.75 9.34 3.51
C SER A 175 -22.27 9.76 3.45
N ASN A 176 -22.00 10.96 3.96
CA ASN A 176 -20.67 11.33 4.48
C ASN A 176 -20.09 10.24 5.43
N CYS A 177 -20.94 9.42 6.06
CA CYS A 177 -20.51 8.27 6.87
C CYS A 177 -19.99 7.09 6.04
N TYR A 178 -20.49 6.90 4.81
CA TYR A 178 -19.99 5.91 3.86
C TYR A 178 -18.61 6.31 3.34
N ALA A 179 -18.47 7.58 2.95
CA ALA A 179 -17.18 8.20 2.64
C ALA A 179 -16.17 8.01 3.77
N ARG A 180 -16.55 8.37 5.01
CA ARG A 180 -15.75 8.12 6.21
C ARG A 180 -15.36 6.66 6.38
N CYS A 181 -16.31 5.74 6.22
CA CYS A 181 -16.08 4.32 6.38
C CYS A 181 -15.03 3.78 5.39
N ILE A 182 -15.13 4.16 4.11
CA ILE A 182 -14.15 3.75 3.09
C ILE A 182 -12.75 4.27 3.42
N LEU A 183 -12.65 5.55 3.80
CA LEU A 183 -11.37 6.15 4.15
C LEU A 183 -10.72 5.50 5.36
N LEU A 184 -11.50 5.22 6.42
CA LEU A 184 -11.05 4.51 7.62
C LEU A 184 -10.58 3.09 7.28
N ARG A 185 -11.36 2.33 6.51
CA ARG A 185 -11.00 0.96 6.14
C ARG A 185 -9.81 0.88 5.20
N SER A 186 -9.61 1.91 4.37
CA SER A 186 -8.41 2.03 3.54
C SER A 186 -7.18 2.50 4.34
N GLU A 187 -7.37 2.81 5.63
CA GLU A 187 -6.39 3.35 6.58
C GLU A 187 -5.62 4.59 6.11
N VAL A 188 -6.21 5.36 5.19
CA VAL A 188 -5.67 6.65 4.73
C VAL A 188 -6.25 7.82 5.52
N TYR A 189 -7.06 7.56 6.54
CA TYR A 189 -7.76 8.57 7.33
C TYR A 189 -7.93 8.10 8.78
N SER A 190 -7.93 9.05 9.72
CA SER A 190 -8.43 8.84 11.09
C SER A 190 -9.33 10.02 11.50
N ASP A 191 -10.18 9.81 12.50
CA ASP A 191 -11.02 10.90 13.02
C ASP A 191 -10.17 11.96 13.75
N GLU A 192 -9.02 11.56 14.27
CA GLU A 192 -8.14 12.41 15.08
C GLU A 192 -7.22 13.28 14.22
N SER A 193 -6.66 12.73 13.14
CA SER A 193 -5.67 13.39 12.29
C SER A 193 -6.19 13.77 10.91
N GLY A 194 -7.39 13.34 10.54
CA GLY A 194 -7.90 13.46 9.18
C GLY A 194 -7.13 12.57 8.20
N LEU A 195 -7.00 13.03 6.96
CA LEU A 195 -6.38 12.28 5.87
C LEU A 195 -4.85 12.21 6.05
N ASP A 196 -4.30 11.00 6.04
CA ASP A 196 -2.87 10.73 6.01
C ASP A 196 -2.37 10.82 4.56
N LEU A 197 -1.72 11.94 4.25
CA LEU A 197 -1.26 12.22 2.88
C LEU A 197 -0.11 11.31 2.43
N ASP A 198 0.70 10.80 3.36
CA ASP A 198 1.78 9.87 3.04
C ASP A 198 1.20 8.50 2.64
N ARG A 199 0.22 8.00 3.39
CA ARG A 199 -0.50 6.76 3.04
C ARG A 199 -1.33 6.90 1.78
N LEU A 200 -1.98 8.05 1.60
CA LEU A 200 -2.72 8.37 0.37
C LEU A 200 -1.78 8.36 -0.85
N TYR A 201 -0.58 8.94 -0.71
CA TYR A 201 0.44 8.90 -1.76
C TYR A 201 0.87 7.46 -2.05
N VAL A 202 1.19 6.66 -1.03
CA VAL A 202 1.57 5.25 -1.20
C VAL A 202 0.51 4.47 -2.00
N LEU A 203 -0.78 4.72 -1.74
CA LEU A 203 -1.89 4.06 -2.41
C LEU A 203 -2.17 4.59 -3.83
N LEU A 204 -2.21 5.91 -4.04
CA LEU A 204 -2.74 6.55 -5.26
C LEU A 204 -1.73 7.42 -6.04
N GLY A 205 -0.50 7.55 -5.56
CA GLY A 205 0.54 8.44 -6.13
C GLY A 205 1.28 7.89 -7.36
N TYR A 206 0.87 6.73 -7.87
CA TYR A 206 1.48 5.87 -8.89
C TYR A 206 2.66 6.44 -9.71
N ASP A 207 2.48 7.55 -10.45
CA ASP A 207 3.52 8.21 -11.29
C ASP A 207 3.61 9.73 -11.07
N THR A 208 3.33 10.18 -9.85
CA THR A 208 3.56 11.57 -9.48
C THR A 208 4.73 11.62 -8.50
N GLU A 209 5.58 12.63 -8.65
CA GLU A 209 6.59 12.94 -7.65
C GLU A 209 5.89 13.22 -6.31
N LYS A 210 6.41 12.67 -5.22
CA LYS A 210 5.76 12.75 -3.91
C LYS A 210 5.43 14.19 -3.53
N GLN A 211 6.39 15.10 -3.71
CA GLN A 211 6.19 16.49 -3.32
C GLN A 211 5.08 17.19 -4.10
N ALA A 212 5.01 16.96 -5.42
CA ALA A 212 3.94 17.50 -6.27
C ALA A 212 2.57 16.92 -5.89
N PHE A 213 2.50 15.62 -5.57
CA PHE A 213 1.26 14.97 -5.11
C PHE A 213 0.77 15.58 -3.80
N ILE A 214 1.65 15.72 -2.81
CA ILE A 214 1.32 16.27 -1.49
C ILE A 214 0.87 17.73 -1.62
N GLN A 215 1.55 18.54 -2.43
CA GLN A 215 1.15 19.93 -2.68
C GLN A 215 -0.24 20.03 -3.30
N TYR A 216 -0.54 19.20 -4.30
CA TYR A 216 -1.87 19.15 -4.91
C TYR A 216 -2.94 18.73 -3.90
N ALA A 217 -2.69 17.68 -3.11
CA ALA A 217 -3.61 17.21 -2.08
C ALA A 217 -3.88 18.29 -1.02
N GLN A 218 -2.85 18.99 -0.55
CA GLN A 218 -2.99 20.08 0.42
C GLN A 218 -3.79 21.25 -0.14
N GLN A 219 -3.55 21.63 -1.41
CA GLN A 219 -4.33 22.67 -2.07
C GLN A 219 -5.81 22.28 -2.23
N PHE A 220 -6.09 21.02 -2.56
CA PHE A 220 -7.45 20.50 -2.63
C PHE A 220 -8.15 20.60 -1.27
N LEU A 221 -7.49 20.12 -0.21
CA LEU A 221 -8.04 20.13 1.15
C LEU A 221 -8.19 21.53 1.73
N ALA A 222 -7.40 22.52 1.29
CA ALA A 222 -7.51 23.91 1.73
C ALA A 222 -8.82 24.60 1.29
N THR A 223 -9.56 24.00 0.34
CA THR A 223 -10.91 24.47 -0.02
C THR A 223 -11.96 24.16 1.05
N ASP A 224 -11.64 23.27 2.00
CA ASP A 224 -12.45 23.01 3.19
C ASP A 224 -12.23 24.14 4.20
N SER A 225 -13.23 25.00 4.37
CA SER A 225 -13.17 26.02 5.42
C SER A 225 -13.16 25.31 6.78
N ALA A 226 -12.17 25.62 7.62
CA ALA A 226 -12.02 25.14 8.98
C ALA A 226 -13.24 25.46 9.85
N ASN A 227 -14.30 24.68 9.70
CA ASN A 227 -15.33 24.55 10.70
C ASN A 227 -14.89 23.44 11.65
N CYS A 228 -15.00 23.65 12.95
CA CYS A 228 -14.85 22.58 13.94
C CYS A 228 -16.00 21.60 13.75
N GLN A 229 -15.87 20.70 12.78
CA GLN A 229 -16.90 19.74 12.44
C GLN A 229 -16.95 18.71 13.57
N THR A 230 -17.97 18.84 14.42
CA THR A 230 -18.27 17.85 15.47
C THR A 230 -18.83 16.56 14.88
N ASP A 231 -19.39 16.64 13.68
CA ASP A 231 -19.83 15.48 12.90
C ASP A 231 -18.64 14.88 12.14
N ARG A 232 -18.20 13.71 12.61
CA ARG A 232 -17.10 12.95 12.00
C ARG A 232 -17.41 12.52 10.57
N CYS A 233 -18.67 12.23 10.26
CA CYS A 233 -19.05 11.86 8.92
C CYS A 233 -18.82 13.05 7.99
N LEU A 234 -19.37 14.21 8.32
CA LEU A 234 -19.17 15.43 7.53
C LEU A 234 -17.69 15.75 7.32
N ALA A 235 -16.86 15.52 8.34
CA ALA A 235 -15.41 15.79 8.30
C ALA A 235 -14.66 14.93 7.26
N ALA A 236 -15.26 13.81 6.82
CA ALA A 236 -14.70 12.95 5.79
C ALA A 236 -15.10 13.37 4.37
N GLN A 237 -16.00 14.34 4.18
CA GLN A 237 -16.56 14.69 2.87
C GLN A 237 -15.48 15.17 1.89
N VAL A 238 -14.74 16.22 2.23
CA VAL A 238 -13.69 16.76 1.34
C VAL A 238 -12.51 15.78 1.18
N PRO A 239 -12.01 15.12 2.24
CA PRO A 239 -11.04 14.04 2.10
C PRO A 239 -11.47 12.93 1.13
N TYR A 240 -12.75 12.53 1.16
CA TYR A 240 -13.26 11.50 0.27
C TYR A 240 -13.39 11.98 -1.17
N GLN A 241 -13.75 13.24 -1.40
CA GLN A 241 -13.77 13.83 -2.74
C GLN A 241 -12.38 13.76 -3.39
N LEU A 242 -11.32 14.11 -2.64
CA LEU A 242 -9.94 13.97 -3.11
C LEU A 242 -9.59 12.50 -3.39
N PHE A 243 -9.87 11.61 -2.45
CA PHE A 243 -9.62 10.17 -2.59
C PHE A 243 -10.31 9.62 -3.86
N HIS A 244 -11.59 9.95 -4.05
CA HIS A 244 -12.38 9.52 -5.19
C HIS A 244 -11.81 10.10 -6.50
N GLU A 245 -11.46 11.38 -6.55
CA GLU A 245 -10.85 11.99 -7.74
C GLU A 245 -9.56 11.27 -8.14
N LEU A 246 -8.67 11.02 -7.17
CA LEU A 246 -7.41 10.32 -7.40
C LEU A 246 -7.63 8.87 -7.84
N LEU A 247 -8.58 8.17 -7.22
CA LEU A 247 -8.95 6.80 -7.58
C LEU A 247 -9.51 6.72 -9.02
N VAL A 248 -10.38 7.66 -9.40
CA VAL A 248 -10.91 7.74 -10.78
C VAL A 248 -9.80 8.04 -11.79
N LYS A 249 -8.84 8.92 -11.46
CA LYS A 249 -7.67 9.18 -12.31
C LYS A 249 -6.83 7.93 -12.51
N LEU A 250 -6.63 7.13 -11.45
CA LEU A 250 -5.92 5.86 -11.53
C LEU A 250 -6.63 4.88 -12.48
N PHE A 251 -7.95 4.67 -12.32
CA PHE A 251 -8.71 3.75 -13.19
C PHE A 251 -8.79 4.21 -14.64
N LYS A 252 -9.03 5.50 -14.91
CA LYS A 252 -9.05 6.03 -16.29
C LYS A 252 -7.71 5.80 -16.99
N ARG A 253 -6.61 5.93 -16.26
CA ARG A 253 -5.26 5.70 -16.79
C ARG A 253 -5.02 4.24 -17.13
N ASP A 254 -5.58 3.32 -16.34
CA ASP A 254 -5.44 1.89 -16.54
C ASP A 254 -6.22 1.35 -17.76
N GLY A 255 -6.88 2.23 -18.53
CA GLY A 255 -7.67 1.84 -19.71
C GLY A 255 -8.97 1.12 -19.34
N THR A 256 -9.25 0.98 -18.05
CA THR A 256 -10.52 0.51 -17.50
C THR A 256 -11.55 1.63 -17.70
N ARG A 257 -12.36 1.50 -18.75
CA ARG A 257 -13.31 2.54 -19.17
C ARG A 257 -14.48 2.75 -18.23
N ASP A 258 -14.60 1.95 -17.18
CA ASP A 258 -15.78 1.98 -16.37
C ASP A 258 -15.44 1.64 -14.91
N ILE A 259 -15.68 2.62 -14.04
CA ILE A 259 -15.67 2.46 -12.58
C ILE A 259 -16.71 1.40 -12.18
N SER A 260 -17.68 1.10 -13.06
CA SER A 260 -18.67 0.04 -12.92
C SER A 260 -18.08 -1.36 -12.71
N TYR A 261 -16.83 -1.66 -13.10
CA TYR A 261 -16.22 -2.97 -12.82
C TYR A 261 -15.85 -3.18 -11.34
N VAL A 262 -15.70 -2.11 -10.57
CA VAL A 262 -15.63 -2.18 -9.10
C VAL A 262 -17.05 -2.38 -8.50
N PHE A 263 -18.09 -2.11 -9.29
CA PHE A 263 -19.50 -2.21 -8.93
C PHE A 263 -20.26 -3.38 -9.61
N ASP A 264 -19.61 -4.24 -10.40
CA ASP A 264 -20.27 -5.39 -11.02
C ASP A 264 -20.31 -6.55 -10.03
N VAL A 265 -21.23 -6.43 -9.07
CA VAL A 265 -21.52 -7.41 -8.02
C VAL A 265 -22.12 -8.72 -8.59
N ASN A 266 -22.17 -8.88 -9.91
CA ASN A 266 -22.72 -10.07 -10.58
C ASN A 266 -21.65 -11.10 -10.98
N ASN A 267 -20.38 -10.92 -10.62
CA ASN A 267 -19.30 -11.86 -10.96
C ASN A 267 -18.55 -12.44 -9.75
N VAL A 268 -19.23 -12.52 -8.60
CA VAL A 268 -18.90 -13.43 -7.47
C VAL A 268 -20.06 -14.38 -7.25
#